data_AF-A0A7V9SZ20-F1
#
_entry.id   AF-A0A7V9SZ20-F1
#
_cell.length_a   1.000
_cell.length_b   1.000
_cell.length_c   1.000
_cell.angle_alpha   90.00
_cell.angle_beta   90.00
_cell.angle_gamma   90.00
#
_symmetry.space_group_name_H-M   'P 1'
#
loop_
_entity.id
_entity.type
_entity.pdbx_description
1 polymer ?
#
loop_
_entity_poly.entity_id
_entity_poly.type
_entity_poly.pdbx_seq_one_letter_code
_entity_poly.pdbx_strand_id
1 'polypeptide(L)' 'MSWFSRSKPKLEEQTDDEKRVKTEGIFVKCLECEEPLYKRELKESLQVCKHCGYHFRFPARARLDS' A
#
# COMPACT_ATOMS: atom_id res chain seq x y z
N MET A 1 50.52 -3.62 29.17
CA MET A 1 49.96 -2.42 28.50
C MET A 1 48.76 -2.80 27.63
N SER A 2 47.59 -3.03 28.23
CA SER A 2 46.32 -3.24 27.52
C SER A 2 45.44 -2.00 27.76
N TRP A 3 45.71 -0.93 27.00
CA TRP A 3 45.14 0.41 27.20
C TRP A 3 43.70 0.57 26.67
N PHE A 4 43.11 -0.39 25.98
CA PHE A 4 41.71 -0.26 25.56
C PHE A 4 41.10 -1.60 25.13
N SER A 5 40.54 -2.35 26.06
CA SER A 5 39.66 -3.49 25.74
C SER A 5 38.24 -3.17 26.20
N ARG A 6 37.48 -2.48 25.34
CA ARG A 6 36.02 -2.40 25.50
C ARG A 6 35.41 -3.66 24.92
N SER A 7 35.02 -4.61 25.77
CA SER A 7 34.04 -5.63 25.41
C SER A 7 32.73 -4.94 25.08
N LYS A 8 32.42 -4.81 23.79
CA LYS A 8 31.14 -4.27 23.36
C LYS A 8 30.05 -5.26 23.81
N PRO A 9 29.00 -4.85 24.55
CA PRO A 9 27.83 -5.71 24.69
C PRO A 9 27.29 -5.94 23.28
N LYS A 10 26.96 -7.19 22.97
CA LYS A 10 26.35 -7.59 21.71
C LYS A 10 25.05 -6.79 21.60
N LEU A 11 24.98 -5.85 20.66
CA LEU A 11 23.76 -5.09 20.41
C LEU A 11 22.72 -6.14 20.04
N GLU A 12 21.70 -6.32 20.87
CA GLU A 12 20.55 -7.15 20.50
C GLU A 12 19.94 -6.51 19.26
N GLU A 13 20.04 -7.23 18.14
CA GLU A 13 19.38 -6.87 16.89
C GLU A 13 17.88 -6.89 17.18
N GLN A 14 17.32 -5.73 17.50
CA GLN A 14 15.89 -5.53 17.54
C GLN A 14 15.38 -5.90 16.15
N THR A 15 14.65 -7.01 16.08
CA THR A 15 14.04 -7.53 14.86
C THR A 15 13.23 -6.41 14.20
N ASP A 16 13.69 -5.93 13.06
CA ASP A 16 13.11 -4.85 12.24
C ASP A 16 11.74 -5.21 11.62
N ASP A 17 10.99 -6.12 12.22
CA ASP A 17 9.71 -6.60 11.72
C ASP A 17 8.56 -5.59 11.91
N GLU A 18 8.74 -4.57 12.75
CA GLU A 18 7.68 -3.61 13.08
C GLU A 18 7.67 -2.33 12.21
N LYS A 19 8.68 -2.10 11.36
CA LYS A 19 8.79 -0.87 10.53
C LYS A 19 8.53 -1.06 9.04
N ARG A 20 7.80 -2.09 8.63
CA ARG A 20 7.26 -2.14 7.26
C ARG A 20 5.97 -1.33 7.20
N VAL A 21 6.10 -0.03 6.94
CA VAL A 21 4.98 0.81 6.52
C VAL A 21 4.47 0.26 5.18
N LYS A 22 3.39 -0.54 5.22
CA LYS A 22 2.78 -1.14 4.04
C LYS A 22 2.11 -0.06 3.20
N THR A 23 2.86 0.57 2.30
CA THR A 23 2.34 1.38 1.17
C THR A 23 1.77 0.50 0.04
N GLU A 24 1.63 -0.80 0.27
CA GLU A 24 1.08 -1.75 -0.69
C GLU A 24 -0.41 -1.47 -0.93
N GLY A 25 -0.73 -1.03 -2.15
CA GLY A 25 -2.11 -0.97 -2.63
C GLY A 25 -2.79 0.39 -2.53
N ILE A 26 -2.06 1.49 -2.66
CA ILE A 26 -2.67 2.83 -2.83
C ILE A 26 -3.14 3.06 -4.28
N PHE A 27 -2.44 2.46 -5.24
CA PHE A 27 -2.76 2.54 -6.67
C PHE A 27 -3.32 1.22 -7.21
N VAL A 28 -4.16 1.30 -8.23
CA VAL A 28 -4.72 0.19 -8.99
C VAL A 28 -4.52 0.49 -10.47
N LYS A 29 -3.95 -0.45 -11.22
CA LYS A 29 -3.82 -0.31 -12.67
C LYS A 29 -5.18 -0.56 -13.32
N CYS A 30 -5.60 0.31 -14.24
CA CYS A 30 -6.76 0.05 -15.08
C CYS A 30 -6.47 -1.07 -16.09
N LEU A 31 -7.45 -1.93 -16.36
CA LEU A 31 -7.31 -3.02 -17.35
C LEU A 31 -7.44 -2.54 -18.80
N GLU A 32 -8.06 -1.37 -19.02
CA GLU A 32 -8.34 -0.85 -20.35
C GLU A 32 -7.35 0.26 -20.77
N CYS A 33 -7.18 1.30 -19.95
CA CYS A 33 -6.23 2.39 -20.26
C CYS A 33 -4.83 2.19 -19.67
N GLU A 34 -4.62 1.13 -18.88
CA GLU A 34 -3.34 0.84 -18.20
C GLU A 34 -2.81 1.91 -17.23
N GLU A 35 -3.56 2.98 -17.01
CA GLU A 35 -3.14 4.06 -16.11
C GLU A 35 -3.25 3.67 -14.63
N PRO A 36 -2.34 4.16 -13.79
CA PRO A 36 -2.41 4.00 -12.34
C PRO A 36 -3.49 4.90 -11.74
N LEU A 37 -4.54 4.30 -11.22
CA LEU A 37 -5.64 4.98 -10.54
C LEU A 37 -5.42 4.97 -9.03
N TYR A 38 -5.72 6.10 -8.38
CA TYR A 38 -5.70 6.18 -6.92
C TYR A 38 -6.95 5.50 -6.33
N LYS A 39 -6.78 4.59 -5.36
CA LYS A 39 -7.90 3.81 -4.81
C LYS A 39 -8.99 4.66 -4.14
N ARG A 40 -8.65 5.82 -3.56
CA ARG A 40 -9.67 6.68 -2.94
C ARG A 40 -10.56 7.31 -4.01
N GLU A 41 -9.93 7.85 -5.06
CA GLU A 41 -10.66 8.42 -6.19
C GLU A 41 -11.52 7.39 -6.92
N LEU A 42 -11.02 6.16 -7.07
CA LEU A 42 -11.78 5.06 -7.67
C LEU A 42 -13.03 4.69 -6.84
N LYS A 43 -12.96 4.82 -5.51
CA LYS A 43 -14.12 4.60 -4.63
C LYS A 43 -15.13 5.74 -4.73
N GLU A 44 -14.66 6.98 -4.78
CA GLU A 44 -15.51 8.17 -4.96
C GLU A 44 -16.23 8.15 -6.31
N SER A 45 -15.59 7.63 -7.37
CA SER A 45 -16.21 7.44 -8.69
C SER A 45 -17.00 6.13 -8.84
N LEU A 46 -17.40 5.47 -7.74
CA LEU A 46 -18.20 4.24 -7.74
C LEU A 46 -17.60 3.09 -8.57
N GLN A 47 -16.28 2.89 -8.45
CA GLN A 47 -15.53 1.89 -9.21
C GLN A 47 -15.54 2.14 -10.74
N VAL A 48 -15.62 3.40 -11.17
CA VAL A 48 -15.47 3.79 -12.58
C VAL A 48 -14.14 4.50 -12.79
N CYS A 49 -13.41 4.12 -13.83
CA CYS A 49 -12.19 4.81 -14.25
C CYS A 49 -12.52 6.22 -14.79
N LYS A 50 -11.90 7.26 -14.25
CA LYS A 50 -12.10 8.66 -14.70
C LYS A 50 -11.47 8.97 -16.07
N HIS A 51 -10.52 8.16 -16.53
CA HIS A 51 -9.80 8.42 -17.78
C HIS A 51 -10.46 7.77 -19.00
N CYS A 52 -10.87 6.50 -18.90
CA CYS A 52 -11.51 5.77 -20.02
C CYS A 52 -12.98 5.42 -19.80
N GLY A 53 -13.53 5.59 -18.59
CA GLY A 53 -14.90 5.16 -18.29
C GLY A 53 -15.06 3.65 -18.05
N TYR A 54 -13.97 2.89 -17.94
CA TYR A 54 -14.01 1.47 -17.60
C TYR A 54 -14.70 1.22 -16.26
N HIS A 55 -15.64 0.28 -16.23
CA HIS A 55 -16.35 -0.11 -15.02
C HIS A 55 -15.64 -1.30 -14.37
N PHE A 56 -15.12 -1.09 -13.16
CA PHE A 56 -14.55 -2.17 -12.37
C PHE A 56 -15.66 -2.99 -11.69
N ARG A 57 -15.28 -4.17 -11.20
CA ARG A 57 -16.20 -5.02 -10.45
C ARG A 57 -16.67 -4.30 -9.18
N PHE A 58 -17.95 -3.95 -9.13
CA PHE A 58 -18.59 -3.37 -7.96
C PHE A 58 -19.49 -4.40 -7.28
N PRO A 59 -19.22 -4.77 -6.00
CA PRO A 59 -20.01 -5.79 -5.31
C PRO A 59 -21.42 -5.29 -5.01
N ALA A 60 -22.40 -6.20 -5.09
CA ALA A 60 -23.82 -5.86 -4.97
C ALA A 60 -24.18 -5.13 -3.66
N ARG A 61 -23.59 -5.53 -2.52
CA ARG A 61 -23.81 -4.85 -1.23
C ARG A 61 -23.33 -3.40 -1.27
N ALA A 62 -22.12 -3.16 -1.78
CA ALA A 62 -21.59 -1.81 -1.92
C ALA A 62 -22.43 -0.93 -2.86
N ARG A 63 -23.17 -1.54 -3.81
CA ARG A 63 -24.11 -0.83 -4.68
C ARG A 63 -25.44 -0.48 -4.00
N LEU A 64 -25.86 -1.24 -3.00
CA LEU A 64 -27.05 -0.91 -2.22
C LEU A 64 -26.75 0.18 -1.18
N ASP A 65 -25.51 0.24 -0.71
CA ASP A 65 -25.03 1.21 0.27
C ASP A 65 -24.53 2.54 -0.35
N SER A 66 -24.40 2.61 -1.69
CA SER A 66 -23.86 3.75 -2.43
C SER A 66 -24.90 4.75 -2.90
#